data_AF-A0A8R2D7T1-F1
#
_entry.id   AF-A0A8R2D7T1-F1
#
_cell.length_a   1.000
_cell.length_b   1.000
_cell.length_c   1.000
_cell.angle_alpha   90.00
_cell.angle_beta   90.00
_cell.angle_gamma   90.00
#
_symmetry.space_group_name_H-M   'P 1'
#
loop_
_entity.id
_entity.type
_entity.pdbx_description
1 polymer ?
#
loop_
_entity_poly.entity_id
_entity_poly.type
_entity_poly.pdbx_seq_one_letter_code
_entity_poly.pdbx_strand_id
1 'polypeptide(L)'
;MSQKAKVVKGSGGFGGPLEIGIEGKKDKVMYVTGGHKPDIVDKICEITGGTPVNGFETSVPEDEIMVAVIDCGGTLRCGIYPQKGIPTINIMATGKSGPLRQYITEEIYVSNVDVDQVTVAGENNSTGNDTDSNNSADTSEEKSTYSKNKKIMETRAEQENKSLFN
;
A
#
# COMPACT_ATOMS: atom_id res chain seq x y z
N MET A 1 -19.09 8.58 -21.48
CA MET A 1 -18.01 8.60 -20.48
C MET A 1 -17.82 7.19 -19.99
N SER A 2 -16.58 6.71 -19.92
CA SER A 2 -16.26 5.40 -19.36
C SER A 2 -16.57 5.40 -17.87
N GLN A 3 -17.10 4.29 -17.34
CA GLN A 3 -17.37 4.17 -15.92
C GLN A 3 -16.05 4.12 -15.13
N LYS A 4 -16.02 4.71 -13.93
CA LYS A 4 -14.84 4.69 -13.05
C LYS A 4 -14.98 3.60 -11.99
N ALA A 5 -13.89 2.93 -11.66
CA ALA A 5 -13.79 2.05 -10.51
C ALA A 5 -13.25 2.85 -9.31
N LYS A 6 -13.88 2.67 -8.15
CA LYS A 6 -13.38 3.12 -6.85
C LYS A 6 -12.68 1.94 -6.18
N VAL A 7 -11.44 2.16 -5.75
CA VAL A 7 -10.60 1.15 -5.12
C VAL A 7 -10.19 1.63 -3.73
N VAL A 8 -10.59 0.90 -2.70
CA VAL A 8 -10.23 1.19 -1.30
C VAL A 8 -9.14 0.25 -0.80
N LYS A 9 -8.44 0.62 0.27
CA LYS A 9 -7.50 -0.30 0.93
C LYS A 9 -8.25 -1.44 1.63
N GLY A 10 -7.68 -2.64 1.64
CA GLY A 10 -8.14 -3.70 2.53
C GLY A 10 -7.68 -3.48 3.97
N SER A 11 -8.06 -4.40 4.86
CA SER A 11 -7.68 -4.35 6.27
C SER A 11 -6.15 -4.35 6.44
N GLY A 12 -5.58 -3.40 7.19
CA GLY A 12 -4.12 -3.26 7.32
C GLY A 12 -3.39 -2.77 6.05
N GLY A 13 -4.12 -2.45 4.98
CA GLY A 13 -3.59 -1.78 3.80
C GLY A 13 -3.32 -0.29 4.05
N PHE A 14 -2.79 0.40 3.03
CA PHE A 14 -2.43 1.81 3.06
C PHE A 14 -3.01 2.55 1.85
N GLY A 15 -3.36 3.81 2.03
CA GLY A 15 -3.76 4.72 0.95
C GLY A 15 -5.16 4.52 0.39
N GLY A 16 -5.42 5.11 -0.77
CA GLY A 16 -6.75 5.22 -1.37
C GLY A 16 -7.71 6.12 -0.57
N PRO A 17 -8.99 6.21 -1.00
CA PRO A 17 -9.54 5.57 -2.19
C PRO A 17 -8.95 6.12 -3.49
N LEU A 18 -8.74 5.26 -4.48
CA LEU A 18 -8.41 5.66 -5.85
C LEU A 18 -9.66 5.58 -6.72
N GLU A 19 -9.92 6.61 -7.52
CA GLU A 19 -10.92 6.56 -8.59
C GLU A 19 -10.22 6.49 -9.94
N ILE A 20 -10.31 5.33 -10.59
CA ILE A 20 -9.62 5.04 -11.84
C ILE A 20 -10.63 4.79 -12.97
N GLY A 21 -10.32 5.28 -14.16
CA GLY A 21 -11.11 5.04 -15.35
C GLY A 21 -10.38 5.55 -16.58
N ILE A 22 -10.89 5.19 -17.76
CA ILE A 22 -10.23 5.52 -19.02
C ILE A 22 -10.23 7.05 -19.22
N GLU A 23 -9.04 7.61 -19.39
CA GLU A 23 -8.83 9.04 -19.64
C GLU A 23 -7.93 9.23 -20.87
N GLY A 24 -8.53 9.68 -21.98
CA GLY A 24 -7.83 9.80 -23.26
C GLY A 24 -7.34 8.44 -23.75
N LYS A 25 -6.01 8.28 -23.86
CA LYS A 25 -5.37 7.02 -24.28
C LYS A 25 -4.96 6.11 -23.12
N LYS A 26 -5.22 6.50 -21.87
CA LYS A 26 -4.95 5.67 -20.69
C LYS A 26 -6.02 4.60 -20.54
N ASP A 27 -5.87 3.50 -21.26
CA ASP A 27 -6.82 2.39 -21.29
C ASP A 27 -6.23 1.07 -20.78
N LYS A 28 -4.93 1.02 -20.45
CA LYS A 28 -4.27 -0.22 -20.03
C LYS A 28 -4.31 -0.40 -18.52
N VAL A 29 -4.84 -1.54 -18.09
CA VAL A 29 -4.68 -2.08 -16.73
C VAL A 29 -3.46 -2.98 -16.76
N MET A 30 -2.30 -2.42 -16.44
CA MET A 30 -1.06 -3.20 -16.46
C MET A 30 -0.93 -3.96 -15.14
N TYR A 31 -0.63 -5.25 -15.19
CA TYR A 31 -0.35 -6.05 -14.01
C TYR A 31 1.07 -6.63 -14.04
N VAL A 32 1.74 -6.56 -12.89
CA VAL A 32 3.10 -7.05 -12.66
C VAL A 32 3.09 -7.85 -11.35
N THR A 33 2.49 -9.04 -11.43
CA THR A 33 2.28 -9.96 -10.31
C THR A 33 2.98 -11.29 -10.57
N GLY A 34 3.54 -11.90 -9.52
CA GLY A 34 4.23 -13.18 -9.65
C GLY A 34 3.23 -14.31 -9.92
N GLY A 35 3.28 -14.91 -11.11
CA GLY A 35 2.44 -16.07 -11.46
C GLY A 35 1.31 -15.72 -12.40
N HIS A 36 0.08 -15.69 -11.90
CA HIS A 36 -1.14 -15.51 -12.72
C HIS A 36 -1.66 -14.07 -12.67
N LYS A 37 -2.52 -13.75 -13.63
CA LYS A 37 -3.29 -12.51 -13.66
C LYS A 37 -4.24 -12.48 -12.45
N PRO A 38 -4.17 -11.48 -11.56
CA PRO A 38 -5.06 -11.37 -10.41
C PRO A 38 -6.51 -11.08 -10.81
N ASP A 39 -7.48 -11.61 -10.06
CA ASP A 39 -8.92 -11.41 -10.34
C ASP A 39 -9.34 -9.93 -10.29
N ILE A 40 -8.67 -9.11 -9.47
CA ILE A 40 -8.91 -7.67 -9.42
C ILE A 40 -8.69 -6.96 -10.75
N VAL A 41 -7.82 -7.49 -11.62
CA VAL A 41 -7.58 -6.95 -12.95
C VAL A 41 -8.84 -7.10 -13.79
N ASP A 42 -9.45 -8.29 -13.78
CA ASP A 42 -10.68 -8.55 -14.51
C ASP A 42 -11.83 -7.70 -13.98
N LYS A 43 -11.91 -7.53 -12.66
CA LYS A 43 -12.95 -6.67 -12.07
C LYS A 43 -12.82 -5.20 -12.50
N ILE A 44 -11.59 -4.66 -12.51
CA ILE A 44 -11.33 -3.29 -12.97
C ILE A 44 -11.66 -3.17 -14.47
N CYS A 45 -11.26 -4.14 -15.29
CA CYS A 45 -11.56 -4.16 -16.72
C CYS A 45 -13.07 -4.24 -16.99
N GLU A 46 -13.81 -5.05 -16.24
CA GLU A 46 -15.28 -5.15 -16.34
C GLU A 46 -15.95 -3.80 -16.09
N ILE A 47 -15.52 -3.07 -15.06
CA ILE A 47 -16.08 -1.76 -14.69
C ILE A 47 -15.67 -0.68 -15.69
N THR A 48 -14.38 -0.61 -16.02
CA THR A 48 -13.81 0.55 -16.75
C THR A 48 -13.81 0.39 -18.26
N GLY A 49 -13.93 -0.85 -18.77
CA GLY A 49 -13.68 -1.20 -20.16
C GLY A 49 -12.19 -1.23 -20.55
N GLY A 50 -11.28 -1.16 -19.57
CA GLY A 50 -9.84 -1.16 -19.81
C GLY A 50 -9.32 -2.49 -20.36
N THR A 51 -8.15 -2.46 -20.99
CA THR A 51 -7.48 -3.66 -21.53
C THR A 51 -6.44 -4.18 -20.52
N PRO A 52 -6.51 -5.45 -20.09
CA PRO A 52 -5.50 -6.02 -19.21
C PRO A 52 -4.21 -6.30 -19.98
N VAL A 53 -3.06 -5.93 -19.42
CA VAL A 53 -1.74 -6.16 -20.04
C VAL A 53 -0.75 -6.73 -19.02
N ASN A 54 -0.13 -7.86 -19.36
CA ASN A 54 0.95 -8.43 -18.55
C ASN A 54 2.25 -7.64 -18.74
N GLY A 55 2.64 -6.86 -17.73
CA GLY A 55 3.85 -6.04 -17.78
C GLY A 55 5.17 -6.83 -17.68
N PHE A 56 5.12 -8.15 -17.44
CA PHE A 56 6.31 -9.02 -17.56
C PHE A 56 6.53 -9.54 -18.99
N GLU A 57 5.47 -9.66 -19.79
CA GLU A 57 5.55 -10.20 -21.15
C GLU A 57 5.72 -9.11 -22.21
N THR A 58 5.24 -7.89 -21.92
CA THR A 58 5.31 -6.76 -22.84
C THR A 58 5.54 -5.44 -22.10
N SER A 59 5.88 -4.40 -22.86
CA SER A 59 6.03 -3.03 -22.37
C SER A 59 4.85 -2.19 -22.83
N VAL A 60 4.37 -1.31 -21.95
CA VAL A 60 3.31 -0.33 -22.24
C VAL A 60 3.89 1.08 -22.05
N PRO A 61 3.67 2.02 -22.99
CA PRO A 61 3.99 3.43 -22.78
C PRO A 61 3.31 3.96 -21.51
N GLU A 62 4.05 4.72 -20.70
CA GLU A 62 3.58 5.20 -19.39
C GLU A 62 2.30 6.05 -19.49
N ASP A 63 2.13 6.76 -20.60
CA ASP A 63 0.97 7.62 -20.88
C ASP A 63 -0.25 6.87 -21.44
N GLU A 64 -0.16 5.55 -21.62
CA GLU A 64 -1.26 4.63 -21.94
C GLU A 64 -1.70 3.78 -20.73
N ILE A 65 -0.93 3.81 -19.63
CA ILE A 65 -1.26 3.07 -18.41
C ILE A 65 -2.29 3.84 -17.60
N MET A 66 -3.46 3.24 -17.42
CA MET A 66 -4.50 3.75 -16.52
C MET A 66 -4.15 3.47 -15.06
N VAL A 67 -3.72 2.25 -14.76
CA VAL A 67 -3.35 1.80 -13.41
C VAL A 67 -2.34 0.65 -13.51
N ALA A 68 -1.43 0.58 -12.54
CA ALA A 68 -0.52 -0.53 -12.34
C ALA A 68 -0.98 -1.39 -11.15
N VAL A 69 -1.25 -2.68 -11.39
CA VAL A 69 -1.53 -3.68 -10.36
C VAL A 69 -0.26 -4.48 -10.08
N ILE A 70 0.19 -4.51 -8.83
CA ILE A 70 1.48 -5.11 -8.47
C ILE A 70 1.37 -6.09 -7.32
N ASP A 71 2.32 -7.02 -7.27
CA ASP A 71 2.65 -7.82 -6.11
C ASP A 71 4.06 -7.41 -5.65
N CYS A 72 4.13 -6.61 -4.59
CA CYS A 72 5.39 -6.07 -4.12
C CYS A 72 5.40 -5.85 -2.59
N GLY A 73 6.25 -6.60 -1.89
CA GLY A 73 6.44 -6.49 -0.44
C GLY A 73 7.26 -5.27 0.03
N GLY A 74 7.35 -4.19 -0.75
CA GLY A 74 7.95 -2.92 -0.29
C GLY A 74 9.33 -2.58 -0.82
N THR A 75 9.68 -3.10 -2.00
CA THR A 75 10.96 -2.80 -2.66
C THR A 75 10.80 -1.67 -3.70
N LEU A 76 10.90 -1.98 -5.00
CA LEU A 76 10.98 -0.98 -6.07
C LEU A 76 9.61 -0.64 -6.66
N ARG A 77 8.76 -1.65 -6.95
CA ARG A 77 7.50 -1.46 -7.68
C ARG A 77 6.49 -0.60 -6.91
N CYS A 78 6.52 -0.63 -5.58
CA CYS A 78 5.65 0.21 -4.76
C CYS A 78 5.85 1.71 -5.03
N GLY A 79 7.07 2.14 -5.38
CA GLY A 79 7.38 3.56 -5.57
C GLY A 79 7.66 3.99 -7.02
N ILE A 80 8.09 3.08 -7.90
CA ILE A 80 8.46 3.46 -9.29
C ILE A 80 7.26 3.91 -10.14
N TYR A 81 6.08 3.30 -9.96
CA TYR A 81 4.87 3.70 -10.68
C TYR A 81 4.28 5.00 -10.12
N PRO A 82 4.15 5.18 -8.79
CA PRO A 82 3.79 6.48 -8.23
C PRO A 82 4.75 7.61 -8.60
N GLN A 83 6.06 7.35 -8.64
CA GLN A 83 7.06 8.33 -9.08
C GLN A 83 6.80 8.82 -10.52
N LYS A 84 6.28 7.94 -11.37
CA LYS A 84 5.89 8.23 -12.76
C LYS A 84 4.49 8.82 -12.90
N GLY A 85 3.78 9.05 -11.79
CA GLY A 85 2.40 9.56 -11.81
C GLY A 85 1.36 8.51 -12.23
N ILE A 86 1.69 7.22 -12.15
CA ILE A 86 0.78 6.11 -12.47
C ILE A 86 0.08 5.64 -11.19
N PRO A 87 -1.27 5.68 -11.12
CA PRO A 87 -2.02 5.07 -10.03
C PRO A 87 -1.62 3.61 -9.82
N THR A 88 -1.41 3.21 -8.57
CA THR A 88 -0.81 1.93 -8.23
C THR A 88 -1.65 1.20 -7.18
N ILE A 89 -2.04 -0.03 -7.51
CA ILE A 89 -2.76 -0.94 -6.64
C ILE A 89 -1.82 -2.08 -6.27
N ASN A 90 -1.58 -2.29 -4.98
CA ASN A 90 -0.79 -3.42 -4.51
C ASN A 90 -1.69 -4.46 -3.83
N ILE A 91 -1.63 -5.71 -4.29
CA ILE A 91 -2.39 -6.80 -3.67
C ILE A 91 -1.84 -7.16 -2.29
N MET A 92 -0.58 -6.78 -2.00
CA MET A 92 0.04 -6.98 -0.69
C MET A 92 -0.29 -5.84 0.27
N ALA A 93 -0.40 -6.13 1.57
CA ALA A 93 -0.60 -5.15 2.64
C ALA A 93 0.66 -4.31 2.97
N THR A 94 1.21 -3.64 1.95
CA THR A 94 2.44 -2.87 2.05
C THR A 94 2.14 -1.38 1.99
N GLY A 95 2.58 -0.63 3.00
CA GLY A 95 2.52 0.83 3.04
C GLY A 95 3.80 1.50 2.52
N LYS A 96 4.05 2.72 3.02
CA LYS A 96 5.26 3.51 2.71
C LYS A 96 6.54 2.73 3.08
N SER A 97 7.27 2.27 2.08
CA SER A 97 8.41 1.37 2.23
C SER A 97 9.42 1.53 1.09
N GLY A 98 10.64 1.03 1.30
CA GLY A 98 11.69 1.03 0.28
C GLY A 98 12.36 2.39 0.01
N PRO A 99 13.30 2.44 -0.95
CA PRO A 99 14.06 3.66 -1.29
C PRO A 99 13.23 4.76 -1.98
N LEU A 100 12.07 4.40 -2.53
CA LEU A 100 11.16 5.31 -3.22
C LEU A 100 9.93 5.70 -2.39
N ARG A 101 9.98 5.49 -1.06
CA ARG A 101 8.82 5.65 -0.15
C ARG A 101 8.15 7.02 -0.20
N GLN A 102 8.89 8.08 -0.54
CA GLN A 102 8.34 9.44 -0.64
C GLN A 102 7.25 9.58 -1.71
N TYR A 103 7.24 8.71 -2.73
CA TYR A 103 6.24 8.73 -3.79
C TYR A 103 5.00 7.89 -3.47
N ILE A 104 5.05 7.08 -2.40
CA ILE A 104 3.95 6.22 -1.97
C ILE A 104 2.98 7.06 -1.12
N THR A 105 2.05 7.76 -1.77
CA THR A 105 1.04 8.61 -1.11
C THR A 105 -0.37 8.05 -1.27
N GLU A 106 -1.28 8.47 -0.41
CA GLU A 106 -2.66 7.96 -0.38
C GLU A 106 -3.44 8.30 -1.65
N GLU A 107 -3.05 9.39 -2.34
CA GLU A 107 -3.69 9.90 -3.55
C GLU A 107 -3.39 9.08 -4.81
N ILE A 108 -2.31 8.29 -4.81
CA ILE A 108 -1.84 7.56 -6.00
C ILE A 108 -1.62 6.09 -5.75
N TYR A 109 -1.59 5.66 -4.48
CA TYR A 109 -1.28 4.30 -4.10
C TYR A 109 -2.32 3.76 -3.12
N VAL A 110 -2.73 2.52 -3.33
CA VAL A 110 -3.63 1.77 -2.45
C VAL A 110 -3.14 0.34 -2.30
N SER A 111 -3.28 -0.25 -1.11
CA SER A 111 -2.75 -1.60 -0.86
C SER A 111 -3.65 -2.51 -0.03
N ASN A 112 -3.26 -3.79 0.00
CA ASN A 112 -4.08 -4.91 0.44
C ASN A 112 -5.41 -5.01 -0.31
N VAL A 113 -5.38 -4.89 -1.63
CA VAL A 113 -6.61 -4.84 -2.44
C VAL A 113 -6.92 -6.21 -3.01
N ASP A 114 -8.13 -6.68 -2.72
CA ASP A 114 -8.78 -7.81 -3.38
C ASP A 114 -10.08 -7.36 -4.09
N VAL A 115 -10.82 -8.28 -4.70
CA VAL A 115 -12.03 -8.00 -5.50
C VAL A 115 -13.07 -7.20 -4.71
N ASP A 116 -13.22 -7.50 -3.42
CA ASP A 116 -14.17 -6.84 -2.51
C ASP A 116 -13.86 -5.35 -2.28
N GLN A 117 -12.65 -4.89 -2.61
CA GLN A 117 -12.23 -3.50 -2.45
C GLN A 117 -12.46 -2.67 -3.72
N VAL A 118 -12.97 -3.29 -4.79
CA VAL A 118 -13.21 -2.66 -6.08
C VAL A 118 -14.71 -2.54 -6.33
N THR A 119 -15.20 -1.30 -6.40
CA THR A 119 -16.61 -1.01 -6.70
C THR A 119 -16.74 -0.01 -7.84
N VAL A 120 -17.95 0.17 -8.37
CA VAL A 120 -18.23 1.28 -9.28
C VAL A 120 -18.17 2.59 -8.49
N ALA A 121 -17.52 3.63 -9.03
CA ALA A 121 -17.50 4.95 -8.42
C ALA A 121 -18.92 5.58 -8.44
N GLY A 122 -19.33 6.16 -7.31
CA GLY A 122 -20.68 6.71 -7.13
C GLY A 122 -21.73 5.72 -6.62
N GLU A 123 -21.41 4.42 -6.54
CA GLU A 123 -22.22 3.47 -5.76
C GLU A 123 -21.88 3.62 -4.27
N ASN A 124 -22.86 4.05 -3.47
CA ASN A 124 -22.75 4.07 -2.01
C ASN A 124 -22.91 2.66 -1.44
N ASN A 125 -21.91 1.80 -1.64
CA ASN A 125 -21.81 0.58 -0.84
C ASN A 125 -21.19 0.95 0.51
N SER A 126 -22.04 1.05 1.52
CA SER A 126 -21.65 1.22 2.93
C SER A 126 -20.96 -0.04 3.45
N THR A 127 -19.69 -0.24 3.10
CA THR A 127 -18.81 -1.16 3.81
C THR A 127 -17.56 -0.40 4.25
N GLY A 128 -17.78 0.61 5.08
CA GLY A 128 -16.73 1.24 5.87
C GLY A 128 -16.61 0.49 7.20
N ASN A 129 -15.52 -0.26 7.38
CA ASN A 129 -14.97 -0.46 8.73
C ASN A 129 -13.99 0.69 8.98
N ASP A 130 -14.54 1.89 9.17
CA ASP A 130 -13.87 2.98 9.85
C ASP A 130 -14.04 2.74 11.35
N THR A 131 -13.04 2.16 11.97
CA THR A 131 -12.79 2.37 13.40
C THR A 131 -11.35 2.82 13.53
N ASP A 132 -11.16 4.13 13.52
CA ASP A 132 -10.36 4.76 14.57
C ASP A 132 -10.65 6.26 14.63
N SER A 133 -11.49 6.61 15.59
CA SER A 133 -11.47 7.92 16.22
C SER A 133 -11.80 7.71 17.68
N ASN A 134 -10.79 7.79 18.53
CA ASN A 134 -10.97 8.46 19.80
C ASN A 134 -9.76 9.33 20.10
N ASN A 135 -10.00 10.61 19.82
CA ASN A 135 -9.31 11.75 20.38
C ASN A 135 -9.51 11.76 21.90
N SER A 136 -8.46 12.05 22.66
CA SER A 136 -8.58 12.61 23.99
C SER A 136 -7.46 13.63 24.14
N ALA A 137 -7.81 14.87 23.88
CA ALA A 137 -7.09 16.04 24.33
C ALA A 137 -7.79 16.54 25.60
N ASP A 138 -7.05 16.67 26.71
CA ASP A 138 -7.14 17.87 27.55
C ASP A 138 -5.86 18.08 28.40
N THR A 139 -5.13 19.13 28.01
CA THR A 139 -4.40 20.17 28.77
C THR A 139 -3.80 19.90 30.16
N SER A 140 -2.49 20.15 30.32
CA SER A 140 -1.93 21.03 31.39
C SER A 140 -0.38 21.11 31.36
N GLU A 141 0.13 22.27 31.76
CA GLU A 141 1.52 22.76 31.69
C GLU A 141 2.49 22.22 32.78
N GLU A 142 3.79 22.41 32.50
CA GLU A 142 5.03 22.27 33.30
C GLU A 142 4.99 21.97 34.83
N LYS A 143 5.71 20.93 35.28
CA LYS A 143 6.92 21.00 36.15
C LYS A 143 7.45 19.63 36.62
N SER A 144 8.77 19.46 36.53
CA SER A 144 9.69 18.74 37.45
C SER A 144 9.39 17.30 37.92
N THR A 145 10.30 16.35 37.66
CA THR A 145 11.26 15.77 38.63
C THR A 145 11.82 14.43 38.13
N TYR A 146 13.09 14.20 38.49
CA TYR A 146 13.94 13.08 38.12
C TYR A 146 13.76 11.89 39.09
N SER A 147 13.87 10.66 38.59
CA SER A 147 14.77 9.58 39.10
C SER A 147 14.17 8.16 39.24
N LYS A 148 14.81 7.23 38.49
CA LYS A 148 15.29 5.87 38.86
C LYS A 148 14.45 4.95 39.76
N ASN A 149 14.09 3.78 39.21
CA ASN A 149 14.61 2.44 39.55
C ASN A 149 13.68 1.36 38.93
N LYS A 150 14.13 0.50 38.00
CA LYS A 150 14.99 -0.71 38.15
C LYS A 150 14.19 -2.00 38.40
N LYS A 151 14.03 -2.84 37.37
CA LYS A 151 14.45 -4.26 37.35
C LYS A 151 14.24 -4.88 35.95
N ILE A 152 15.31 -5.10 35.17
CA ILE A 152 16.11 -6.35 35.04
C ILE A 152 15.39 -7.47 34.25
N MET A 153 15.83 -7.71 33.03
CA MET A 153 16.40 -9.02 32.66
C MET A 153 17.32 -8.84 31.44
N GLU A 154 18.60 -8.74 31.74
CA GLU A 154 19.71 -8.70 30.80
C GLU A 154 20.28 -10.13 30.72
N THR A 155 20.43 -10.60 29.49
CA THR A 155 20.91 -11.94 29.11
C THR A 155 22.34 -12.14 29.58
N ARG A 156 22.53 -13.09 30.51
CA ARG A 156 23.82 -13.64 30.90
C ARG A 156 24.43 -14.44 29.76
N ALA A 157 25.56 -14.00 29.22
CA ALA A 157 26.67 -14.87 28.82
C ALA A 157 27.85 -13.99 28.37
N GLU A 158 28.73 -13.61 29.30
CA GLU A 158 30.16 -13.42 29.03
C GLU A 158 30.93 -13.10 30.33
N GLN A 159 32.16 -13.61 30.40
CA GLN A 159 33.22 -13.43 31.40
C GLN A 159 33.30 -14.44 32.56
N GLU A 160 33.82 -15.63 32.24
CA GLU A 160 34.83 -16.26 33.10
C GLU A 160 36.22 -15.82 32.62
N ASN A 161 36.98 -15.12 33.48
CA ASN A 161 38.41 -14.90 33.29
C ASN A 161 39.13 -15.19 34.61
N LYS A 162 40.28 -15.87 34.48
CA LYS A 162 41.31 -16.22 35.46
C LYS A 162 41.13 -17.53 36.25
N SER A 163 41.78 -18.57 35.73
CA SER A 163 42.76 -19.31 36.54
C SER A 163 44.06 -19.46 35.76
N LEU A 164 45.01 -18.55 36.01
CA LEU A 164 46.44 -18.84 35.92
C LEU A 164 46.82 -19.37 37.30
N PHE A 165 47.07 -20.67 37.42
CA PHE A 165 47.99 -21.36 38.35
C PHE A 165 47.67 -22.87 38.33
N ASN A 166 48.35 -23.60 37.45
CA ASN A 166 49.16 -24.80 37.71
C ASN A 166 49.71 -25.36 36.40
#